data_AF-A0A3M0GGC1-F1
#
_entry.id   AF-A0A3M0GGC1-F1
#
_cell.length_a   1.000
_cell.length_b   1.000
_cell.length_c   1.000
_cell.angle_alpha   90.00
_cell.angle_beta   90.00
_cell.angle_gamma   90.00
#
_symmetry.space_group_name_H-M   'P 1'
#
loop_
_entity.id
_entity.type
_entity.pdbx_description
1 polymer ?
#
loop_
_entity_poly.entity_id
_entity_poly.type
_entity_poly.pdbx_seq_one_letter_code
_entity_poly.pdbx_strand_id
1 'polypeptide(L)' 'MKAAKSATKHGIAEADGIHAASYPLWIEPLDDNPGQWRELRLGFDTHARLLETVVVVASDGDGPDPLLVDT' A
#
# COMPACT_ATOMS: atom_id res chain seq x y z
N MET A 1 5.95 -7.27 -1.57
CA MET A 1 4.72 -6.65 -1.04
C MET A 1 3.69 -7.74 -0.78
N LYS A 2 3.01 -7.69 0.36
CA LYS A 2 1.92 -8.63 0.73
C LYS A 2 0.63 -7.82 0.97
N ALA A 3 -0.54 -8.46 0.92
CA ALA A 3 -1.81 -7.83 1.30
C ALA A 3 -2.41 -8.45 2.56
N ALA A 4 -2.96 -7.61 3.43
CA ALA A 4 -3.68 -8.04 4.61
C ALA A 4 -5.11 -8.49 4.28
N LYS A 5 -5.71 -9.25 5.21
CA LYS A 5 -7.16 -9.53 5.36
C LYS A 5 -8.08 -8.40 4.87
N SER A 6 -7.74 -7.21 5.32
CA SER A 6 -8.54 -6.00 5.17
C SER A 6 -8.47 -5.38 3.79
N ALA A 7 -7.39 -5.59 3.03
CA ALA A 7 -7.13 -4.91 1.77
C ALA A 7 -8.11 -5.26 0.64
N THR A 8 -9.01 -6.22 0.84
CA THR A 8 -10.05 -6.57 -0.15
C THR A 8 -11.46 -6.25 0.34
N LYS A 9 -11.62 -5.61 1.51
CA LYS A 9 -12.94 -5.28 2.09
C LYS A 9 -13.75 -4.32 1.21
N HIS A 10 -13.07 -3.54 0.37
CA HIS A 10 -13.67 -2.55 -0.51
C HIS A 10 -13.94 -3.08 -1.93
N GLY A 11 -13.86 -4.40 -2.14
CA GLY A 11 -14.18 -5.03 -3.44
C GLY A 11 -13.09 -4.85 -4.50
N ILE A 12 -11.91 -4.38 -4.10
CA ILE A 12 -10.71 -4.33 -4.94
C ILE A 12 -10.02 -5.69 -4.89
N ALA A 13 -9.65 -6.22 -6.05
CA ALA A 13 -8.87 -7.44 -6.13
C ALA A 13 -7.46 -7.20 -5.57
N GLU A 14 -6.90 -8.18 -4.87
CA GLU A 14 -5.57 -8.06 -4.27
C GLU A 14 -4.50 -7.64 -5.31
N ALA A 15 -4.56 -8.20 -6.52
CA ALA A 15 -3.63 -7.86 -7.60
C ALA A 15 -3.73 -6.39 -8.04
N ASP A 16 -4.94 -5.81 -8.06
CA ASP A 16 -5.17 -4.41 -8.40
C ASP A 16 -4.60 -3.47 -7.34
N GLY A 17 -4.90 -3.74 -6.07
CA GLY A 17 -4.38 -2.97 -4.94
C GLY A 17 -2.86 -3.04 -4.84
N ILE A 18 -2.27 -4.23 -5.02
CA ILE A 18 -0.82 -4.39 -5.02
C ILE A 18 -0.19 -3.63 -6.18
N HIS A 19 -0.79 -3.66 -7.38
CA HIS A 19 -0.26 -2.93 -8.54
C HIS A 19 -0.24 -1.43 -8.27
N ALA A 20 -1.37 -0.86 -7.85
CA ALA A 20 -1.49 0.56 -7.52
C ALA A 20 -0.51 1.00 -6.43
N ALA A 21 -0.37 0.20 -5.36
CA ALA A 21 0.53 0.49 -4.25
C ALA A 21 2.02 0.33 -4.62
N SER A 22 2.36 -0.53 -5.59
CA SER A 22 3.74 -0.79 -6.02
C SER A 22 4.25 0.22 -7.04
N TYR A 23 3.35 0.83 -7.81
CA TYR A 23 3.67 1.85 -8.81
C TYR A 23 2.92 3.18 -8.52
N PRO A 24 3.12 3.78 -7.34
CA PRO A 24 2.41 4.99 -6.96
C PRO A 24 2.88 6.20 -7.78
N LEU A 25 1.94 7.07 -8.11
CA LEU A 25 2.19 8.42 -8.63
C LEU A 25 2.43 9.42 -7.50
N TRP A 26 1.89 9.15 -6.32
CA TRP A 26 2.04 9.97 -5.13
C TRP A 26 2.20 9.10 -3.89
N ILE A 27 3.09 9.50 -2.97
CA ILE A 27 3.31 8.87 -1.68
C ILE A 27 3.31 9.97 -0.61
N GLU A 28 2.45 9.82 0.40
CA GLU A 28 2.40 10.69 1.56
C GLU A 28 2.65 9.86 2.84
N PRO A 29 3.70 10.16 3.62
CA PRO A 29 3.86 9.57 4.96
C PRO A 29 2.70 9.97 5.87
N LEU A 30 2.08 9.01 6.56
CA LEU A 30 0.98 9.26 7.50
C LEU A 30 1.44 9.31 8.96
N ASP A 31 2.64 8.81 9.25
CA ASP A 31 3.22 8.74 10.59
C ASP A 31 4.66 9.25 10.57
N ASP A 32 5.08 9.88 11.67
CA ASP A 32 6.45 10.38 11.86
C ASP A 32 7.38 9.34 12.52
N ASN A 33 6.94 8.08 12.66
CA ASN A 33 7.70 7.03 13.36
C ASN A 33 8.82 6.45 12.46
N PRO A 34 10.10 6.60 12.82
CA PRO A 34 11.20 6.18 11.97
C PRO A 34 11.37 4.65 11.88
N GLY A 35 10.77 3.85 12.76
CA GLY A 35 10.92 2.37 12.77
C GLY A 35 9.92 1.63 11.87
N GLN A 36 8.67 2.09 11.88
CA GLN A 36 7.59 1.59 11.02
C GLN A 36 6.57 2.72 10.88
N TRP A 37 6.18 3.01 9.65
CA TRP A 37 5.23 4.07 9.32
C TRP A 37 4.23 3.58 8.28
N ARG A 38 3.10 4.26 8.20
CA ARG A 38 2.14 4.10 7.11
C ARG A 38 2.39 5.14 6.05
N GLU A 39 2.07 4.76 4.83
CA GLU A 39 2.06 5.63 3.67
C GLU A 39 0.70 5.56 3.01
N LEU A 40 0.14 6.73 2.67
CA LEU A 40 -0.93 6.84 1.70
C LEU A 40 -0.30 6.88 0.32
N ARG A 41 -0.72 5.98 -0.55
CA ARG A 41 -0.21 5.84 -1.91
C ARG A 41 -1.35 5.97 -2.91
N LEU A 42 -1.21 6.88 -3.87
CA LEU A 42 -2.12 7.01 -5.00
C LEU A 42 -1.48 6.38 -6.23
N GLY A 43 -2.15 5.41 -6.86
CA GLY A 43 -1.63 4.72 -8.04
C GLY A 43 -2.73 4.14 -8.90
N PHE A 44 -2.44 3.91 -10.18
CA PHE A 44 -3.37 3.23 -11.07
C PHE A 44 -3.31 1.72 -10.85
N ASP A 45 -4.45 1.06 -10.88
CA ASP A 45 -4.53 -0.40 -10.90
C ASP A 45 -4.34 -0.98 -12.31
N THR A 46 -4.55 -2.30 -12.45
CA THR A 46 -4.40 -2.99 -13.75
C THR A 46 -5.48 -2.64 -14.78
N HIS A 47 -6.51 -1.88 -14.36
CA HIS A 47 -7.64 -1.46 -15.18
C HIS A 47 -7.66 0.07 -15.39
N ALA A 48 -6.55 0.76 -15.09
CA ALA A 48 -6.42 2.22 -15.18
C ALA A 48 -7.41 3.00 -14.30
N ARG A 49 -7.90 2.41 -13.20
CA ARG A 49 -8.61 3.11 -12.13
C ARG A 49 -7.60 3.68 -11.15
N LEU A 50 -7.77 4.94 -10.77
CA LEU A 50 -6.95 5.52 -9.71
C LEU A 50 -7.42 4.99 -8.36
N LEU A 51 -6.53 4.34 -7.61
CA LEU A 51 -6.79 3.86 -6.26
C LEU A 51 -5.98 4.66 -5.24
N GLU A 52 -6.61 4.89 -4.10
CA GLU A 52 -5.96 5.32 -2.87
C GLU A 52 -5.70 4.08 -2.01
N THR A 53 -4.47 3.86 -1.59
CA THR A 53 -4.07 2.67 -0.83
C THR A 53 -3.28 3.07 0.39
N VAL A 54 -3.35 2.26 1.46
CA VAL A 54 -2.53 2.44 2.65
C VAL A 54 -1.56 1.28 2.77
N VAL A 55 -0.27 1.59 2.85
CA VAL A 55 0.82 0.61 2.97
C VAL A 55 1.56 0.84 4.27
N VAL A 56 1.88 -0.24 4.99
CA VAL A 56 2.81 -0.20 6.13
C VAL A 56 4.21 -0.50 5.63
N VAL A 57 5.15 0.37 5.95
CA VAL A 57 6.58 0.30 5.60
C VAL A 57 7.40 0.25 6.89
N ALA A 58 8.49 -0.50 6.91
CA ALA A 58 9.43 -0.57 8.02
C ALA A 58 10.83 -0.19 7.50
N SER A 59 11.63 0.48 8.33
CA SER A 59 12.99 0.86 7.96
C SER A 59 13.93 -0.36 7.88
N ASP A 60 14.81 -0.34 6.89
CA ASP A 60 15.41 -1.52 6.27
C ASP A 60 16.29 -2.40 7.18
N GLY A 61 16.22 -3.71 6.92
CA GLY A 61 17.27 -4.70 7.23
C GLY A 61 16.73 -6.11 7.50
N ASP A 62 15.70 -6.22 8.33
CA ASP A 62 15.09 -7.48 8.80
C ASP A 62 13.55 -7.38 8.89
N GLY A 63 12.99 -6.26 8.42
CA GLY A 63 11.56 -5.98 8.45
C GLY A 63 10.78 -6.76 7.38
N PRO A 64 9.50 -7.07 7.60
CA PRO A 64 8.67 -7.71 6.60
C PRO A 64 8.51 -6.81 5.36
N ASP A 65 8.38 -7.42 4.18
CA ASP A 65 7.98 -6.72 2.94
C ASP A 65 6.84 -5.73 3.20
N PRO A 66 6.78 -4.57 2.51
CA PRO A 66 5.68 -3.63 2.64
C PRO A 66 4.33 -4.32 2.56
N LEU A 67 3.42 -3.96 3.47
CA LEU A 67 2.12 -4.60 3.64
C LEU A 67 1.01 -3.64 3.23
N LEU A 68 0.27 -4.00 2.18
CA LEU A 68 -0.98 -3.33 1.81
C LEU A 68 -2.04 -3.67 2.87
N VAL A 69 -2.54 -2.65 3.57
CA VAL A 69 -3.52 -2.83 4.64
C VAL A 69 -4.93 -2.43 4.22
N ASP A 70 -5.05 -1.49 3.27
CA ASP A 70 -6.34 -0.98 2.80
C ASP A 70 -6.28 -0.44 1.36
N THR A 71 -7.43 -0.45 0.69
CA THR A 71 -7.63 -0.03 -0.72
C THR A 71 -8.97 0.67 -0.91
#